data_AF-A0A060CP42-F1
#
_entry.id   AF-A0A060CP42-F1
#
_cell.length_a   1.000
_cell.length_b   1.000
_cell.length_c   1.000
_cell.angle_alpha   90.00
_cell.angle_beta   90.00
_cell.angle_gamma   90.00
#
_symmetry.space_group_name_H-M   'P 1'
#
loop_
_entity.id
_entity.type
_entity.pdbx_description
1 polymer ?
#
loop_
_entity_poly.entity_id
_entity_poly.type
_entity_poly.pdbx_seq_one_letter_code
_entity_poly.pdbx_strand_id
1 'polypeptide(L)'
;MMNFEDRVGPARPRAARPTYPPLDPPAWFRDAKLGVFIHWGIYSVPAWAEPGSATVPVEDAYAHHHYAEWYANTVRTPRQHGPTPPPAALRNRDDL
;
A
#
# COMPACT_ATOMS: atom_id res chain seq x y z
N MET A 1 -13.04 1.05 3.82
CA MET A 1 -11.58 1.22 3.72
C MET A 1 -10.93 -0.15 3.93
N MET A 2 -10.03 -0.62 3.06
CA MET A 2 -9.37 -1.92 3.26
C MET A 2 -8.10 -1.71 4.09
N ASN A 3 -8.22 -1.80 5.42
CA ASN A 3 -7.06 -1.91 6.30
C ASN A 3 -6.63 -3.37 6.37
N PHE A 4 -5.33 -3.63 6.19
CA PHE A 4 -4.79 -4.99 6.18
C PHE A 4 -4.53 -5.54 7.59
N GLU A 5 -4.48 -4.66 8.59
CA GLU A 5 -4.18 -5.00 9.99
C GLU A 5 -5.22 -5.95 10.63
N ASP A 6 -6.48 -5.87 10.20
CA ASP A 6 -7.59 -6.64 10.78
C ASP A 6 -7.95 -7.89 9.97
N ARG A 7 -7.21 -8.21 8.90
CA ARG A 7 -7.49 -9.39 8.06
C ARG A 7 -6.94 -10.67 8.68
N VAL A 8 -7.75 -11.28 9.54
CA VAL A 8 -7.53 -12.66 9.99
C VAL A 8 -8.27 -13.64 9.08
N GLY A 9 -7.51 -14.48 8.37
CA GLY A 9 -8.08 -15.64 7.70
C GLY A 9 -8.71 -16.61 8.72
N PRO A 10 -9.58 -17.55 8.30
CA PRO A 10 -10.17 -18.51 9.21
C PRO A 10 -9.05 -19.25 9.96
N ALA A 11 -9.13 -19.26 11.29
CA ALA A 11 -8.16 -19.92 12.16
C ALA A 11 -8.24 -21.44 11.95
N ARG A 12 -7.53 -21.95 10.94
CA ARG A 12 -7.44 -23.38 10.70
C ARG A 12 -6.56 -24.02 11.79
N PRO A 13 -7.02 -25.11 12.43
CA PRO A 13 -6.17 -25.92 13.30
C PRO A 13 -4.85 -26.24 12.60
N ARG A 14 -3.73 -26.32 13.33
CA ARG A 14 -2.41 -26.59 12.74
C ARG A 14 -2.42 -27.85 11.85
N ALA A 15 -3.22 -28.85 12.21
CA ALA A 15 -3.42 -30.09 11.45
C ALA A 15 -4.21 -29.94 10.13
N ALA A 16 -4.93 -28.83 9.93
CA ALA A 16 -5.72 -28.53 8.73
C ALA A 16 -5.06 -27.46 7.83
N ARG A 17 -3.81 -27.08 8.12
CA ARG A 17 -3.04 -26.18 7.26
C ARG A 17 -2.55 -26.95 6.02
N PRO A 18 -2.57 -26.36 4.82
CA PRO A 18 -1.96 -26.98 3.65
C PRO A 18 -0.48 -27.27 3.91
N THR A 19 -0.05 -28.50 3.65
CA THR A 19 1.37 -28.82 3.57
C THR A 19 1.84 -28.47 2.17
N TYR A 20 2.67 -27.44 2.06
CA TYR A 20 3.29 -27.08 0.79
C TYR A 20 4.55 -27.92 0.58
N PRO A 21 4.86 -28.30 -0.66
CA PRO A 21 6.15 -28.90 -0.98
C PRO A 21 7.29 -27.91 -0.65
N PRO A 22 8.54 -28.40 -0.47
CA PRO A 22 9.69 -27.52 -0.34
C PRO A 22 9.77 -26.59 -1.57
N LEU A 23 9.75 -25.28 -1.31
CA LEU A 23 9.82 -24.24 -2.32
C LEU A 23 11.25 -23.71 -2.38
N ASP A 24 12.16 -24.51 -2.95
CA ASP A 24 13.48 -23.99 -3.28
C ASP A 24 13.36 -23.06 -4.50
N PRO A 25 13.85 -21.82 -4.42
CA PRO A 25 13.87 -20.95 -5.58
C PRO A 25 14.76 -21.56 -6.67
N PRO A 26 14.38 -21.44 -7.95
CA PRO A 26 15.11 -22.07 -9.04
C PRO A 26 16.55 -21.52 -9.12
N ALA A 27 17.49 -22.36 -9.57
CA ALA A 27 18.91 -22.02 -9.58
C ALA A 27 19.19 -20.69 -10.30
N TRP A 28 18.57 -20.45 -11.47
CA TRP A 28 18.73 -19.21 -12.22
C TRP A 28 18.35 -17.95 -11.42
N PHE A 29 17.31 -18.02 -10.59
CA PHE A 29 16.87 -16.89 -9.76
C PHE A 29 17.87 -16.64 -8.64
N ARG A 30 18.38 -17.71 -8.03
CA ARG A 30 19.45 -17.61 -7.04
C ARG A 30 20.71 -17.03 -7.66
N ASP A 31 21.05 -17.38 -8.90
CA ASP A 31 22.30 -16.99 -9.55
C ASP A 31 22.27 -15.57 -10.14
N ALA A 32 21.10 -15.01 -10.44
CA ALA A 32 20.96 -13.70 -11.09
C ALA A 32 21.49 -12.51 -10.27
N LYS A 33 21.30 -12.53 -8.93
CA LYS A 33 21.73 -11.53 -7.91
C LYS A 33 21.26 -10.07 -8.08
N LEU A 34 20.91 -9.64 -9.29
CA LEU A 34 20.45 -8.32 -9.64
C LEU A 34 19.13 -8.43 -10.43
N GLY A 35 18.14 -7.63 -10.04
CA GLY A 35 16.87 -7.51 -10.74
C GLY A 35 16.42 -6.05 -10.74
N VAL A 36 15.65 -5.69 -11.77
CA VAL A 36 15.00 -4.38 -11.88
C VAL A 36 13.54 -4.55 -11.53
N PHE A 37 13.02 -3.70 -10.64
CA PHE A 37 11.60 -3.68 -10.31
C PHE A 37 10.95 -2.44 -10.90
N ILE A 38 9.84 -2.63 -11.63
CA ILE A 38 9.08 -1.57 -12.27
C ILE A 38 7.73 -1.46 -11.55
N HIS A 39 7.51 -0.32 -10.88
CA HIS A 39 6.21 0.08 -10.35
C HIS A 39 5.58 1.08 -11.31
N TRP A 40 4.76 0.57 -12.23
CA TRP A 40 4.05 1.37 -13.22
C TRP A 40 2.57 1.00 -13.26
N GLY A 41 1.71 2.02 -13.26
CA GLY A 41 0.27 1.86 -13.34
C GLY A 41 -0.44 3.20 -13.45
N ILE A 42 -1.77 3.20 -13.30
CA ILE A 42 -2.59 4.43 -13.35
C ILE A 42 -2.15 5.48 -12.31
N TYR A 43 -1.63 5.06 -11.16
CA TYR A 43 -1.06 5.95 -10.15
C TYR A 43 0.17 6.75 -10.63
N SER A 44 0.84 6.30 -11.70
CA SER A 44 1.95 7.03 -12.33
C SER A 44 1.47 8.27 -13.10
N VAL A 45 0.16 8.39 -13.41
CA VAL A 45 -0.41 9.58 -14.04
C VAL A 45 -0.44 10.78 -13.08
N PRO A 46 -1.01 10.67 -11.86
CA PRO A 46 -0.94 11.77 -10.89
C PRO A 46 0.46 11.94 -10.29
N ALA A 47 1.29 10.88 -10.25
CA ALA A 47 2.69 10.91 -9.83
C ALA A 47 2.94 11.69 -8.52
N TRP A 48 2.08 11.47 -7.52
CA TRP A 48 2.06 12.26 -6.29
C TRP A 48 2.07 11.38 -5.04
N ALA A 49 2.90 11.78 -4.08
CA ALA A 49 2.91 11.33 -2.69
C ALA A 49 3.52 12.43 -1.82
N GLU A 50 3.22 12.43 -0.51
CA GLU A 50 3.89 13.37 0.39
C GLU A 50 5.36 12.98 0.56
N PRO A 51 6.30 13.92 0.43
CA PRO A 51 7.72 13.64 0.66
C PRO A 51 7.98 13.33 2.14
N GLY A 52 8.79 12.31 2.41
CA GLY A 52 9.07 11.83 3.76
C GLY A 52 9.99 12.77 4.54
N SER A 53 9.43 13.56 5.46
CA SER A 53 10.24 14.23 6.49
C SER A 53 9.52 14.46 7.83
N ALA A 54 8.25 14.09 7.97
CA ALA A 54 7.49 14.27 9.20
C ALA A 54 7.08 12.91 9.77
N THR A 55 7.23 12.73 11.07
CA THR A 55 6.61 11.62 11.79
C THR A 55 5.09 11.79 11.71
N VAL A 56 4.44 10.91 10.96
CA VAL A 56 2.98 10.85 10.88
C VAL A 56 2.46 9.98 12.02
N PRO A 57 1.43 10.41 12.78
CA PRO A 57 0.74 9.54 13.72
C PRO A 57 0.21 8.26 13.04
N VAL A 58 0.15 7.14 13.75
CA VAL A 58 -0.22 5.83 13.15
C VAL A 58 -1.61 5.86 12.52
N GLU A 59 -2.52 6.60 13.13
CA GLU A 59 -3.90 6.84 12.68
C GLU A 59 -3.98 7.55 11.32
N ASP A 60 -2.95 8.30 10.94
CA ASP A 60 -2.87 9.11 9.73
C ASP A 60 -1.88 8.53 8.69
N ALA A 61 -1.21 7.41 8.99
CA ALA A 61 -0.18 6.82 8.13
C ALA A 61 -0.64 6.53 6.69
N TYR A 62 -1.90 6.09 6.52
CA TYR A 62 -2.49 5.83 5.19
C TYR A 62 -2.94 7.11 4.46
N ALA A 63 -3.26 8.15 5.22
CA ALA A 63 -3.64 9.47 4.72
C ALA A 63 -2.44 10.31 4.28
N HIS A 64 -1.24 10.02 4.79
CA HIS A 64 0.04 10.67 4.46
C HIS A 64 1.06 9.67 3.89
N HIS A 65 0.60 8.75 3.04
CA HIS A 65 1.46 7.69 2.52
C HIS A 65 2.52 8.26 1.56
N HIS A 66 3.78 7.91 1.77
CA HIS A 66 4.93 8.39 0.96
C HIS A 66 5.10 7.68 -0.39
N TYR A 67 4.18 6.77 -0.72
CA TYR A 67 4.28 5.90 -1.88
C TYR A 67 3.23 6.27 -2.91
N ALA A 68 3.65 6.68 -4.10
CA ALA A 68 2.76 7.20 -5.13
C ALA A 68 1.78 6.14 -5.64
N GLU A 69 2.13 4.86 -5.58
CA GLU A 69 1.22 3.76 -5.92
C GLU A 69 -0.01 3.67 -5.00
N TRP A 70 0.09 4.26 -3.80
CA TRP A 70 -1.01 4.35 -2.84
C TRP A 70 -1.95 5.54 -3.09
N TYR A 71 -1.76 6.32 -4.16
CA TYR A 71 -2.56 7.50 -4.49
C TYR A 71 -4.08 7.28 -4.31
N ALA A 72 -4.62 6.18 -4.86
CA ALA A 72 -6.06 5.89 -4.79
C ALA A 72 -6.56 5.63 -3.36
N ASN A 73 -5.71 5.10 -2.49
CA ASN A 73 -6.01 4.89 -1.08
C ASN A 73 -5.94 6.22 -0.32
N THR A 74 -4.87 6.98 -0.55
CA THR A 74 -4.62 8.27 0.09
C THR A 74 -5.73 9.29 -0.21
N VAL A 75 -6.24 9.36 -1.45
CA VAL A 75 -7.38 10.25 -1.80
C VAL A 75 -8.71 9.83 -1.14
N ARG A 76 -8.85 8.57 -0.73
CA ARG A 76 -10.07 8.01 -0.10
C ARG A 76 -10.02 7.96 1.42
N THR A 77 -8.84 8.11 2.01
CA THR A 77 -8.65 8.06 3.46
C THR A 77 -8.95 9.43 4.06
N PRO A 78 -9.90 9.54 5.00
CA PRO A 78 -10.04 10.76 5.79
C PRO A 78 -8.75 11.00 6.59
N ARG A 79 -8.24 12.23 6.58
CA ARG A 79 -7.11 12.64 7.43
C ARG A 79 -7.65 13.28 8.70
N GLN A 80 -7.00 13.03 9.82
CA GLN A 80 -7.30 13.68 11.09
C GLN A 80 -6.42 14.91 11.31
N HIS A 81 -5.16 14.86 10.86
CA HIS A 81 -4.17 15.96 10.99
C HIS A 81 -3.43 16.25 9.67
N GLY A 82 -2.71 17.37 9.58
CA GLY A 82 -1.72 17.62 8.51
C GLY A 82 -2.17 18.44 7.28
N PRO A 83 -1.25 18.73 6.34
CA PRO A 83 -1.43 19.73 5.27
C PRO A 83 -2.14 19.21 4.00
N THR A 84 -2.06 19.99 2.92
CA THR A 84 -2.95 20.02 1.75
C THR A 84 -3.22 18.67 1.06
N PRO A 85 -4.48 18.38 0.67
CA PRO A 85 -4.85 17.19 -0.08
C PRO A 85 -4.05 16.95 -1.37
N PRO A 86 -3.93 15.68 -1.81
CA PRO A 86 -3.52 15.37 -3.17
C PRO A 86 -4.37 16.19 -4.16
N PRO A 87 -3.81 16.61 -5.31
CA PRO A 87 -4.45 17.57 -6.23
C PRO A 87 -5.88 17.22 -6.67
N ALA A 88 -6.24 15.92 -6.71
CA ALA A 88 -7.59 15.48 -7.09
C ALA A 88 -8.58 15.32 -5.93
N ALA A 89 -8.13 15.34 -4.67
CA ALA A 89 -9.02 15.19 -3.52
C ALA A 89 -9.85 16.46 -3.21
N LEU A 90 -9.62 17.55 -3.95
CA LEU A 90 -10.37 18.80 -3.84
C LEU A 90 -11.71 18.80 -4.59
N ARG A 91 -12.08 17.73 -5.29
CA ARG A 91 -13.19 17.78 -6.28
C ARG A 91 -14.48 17.03 -5.92
N ASN A 92 -14.62 16.48 -4.72
CA ASN A 92 -15.78 15.63 -4.40
C ASN A 92 -16.20 15.71 -2.92
N ARG A 93 -16.34 16.92 -2.38
CA ARG A 93 -16.76 17.13 -0.99
C ARG A 93 -18.16 17.74 -0.82
N ASP A 94 -18.93 18.02 -1.88
CA ASP A 94 -20.23 18.71 -1.76
C ASP A 94 -21.38 18.24 -2.69
N ASP A 95 -21.37 17.05 -3.31
CA ASP A 95 -22.53 16.56 -4.09
C ASP A 95 -22.74 15.05 -3.95
N LEU A 96 -23.48 14.62 -2.92
CA LEU A 96 -24.45 13.50 -2.82
C LEU A 96 -24.83 13.22 -1.35
#